data_AF-A0A961MB73-F1
#
_entry.id   AF-A0A961MB73-F1
#
_cell.length_a   1.000
_cell.length_b   1.000
_cell.length_c   1.000
_cell.angle_alpha   90.00
_cell.angle_beta   90.00
_cell.angle_gamma   90.00
#
_symmetry.space_group_name_H-M   'P 1'
#
loop_
_entity.id
_entity.type
_entity.pdbx_description
1 polymer ?
#
loop_
_entity_poly.entity_id
_entity_poly.type
_entity_poly.pdbx_seq_one_letter_code
_entity_poly.pdbx_strand_id
1 'polypeptide(L)'
;MRVLVLILGLGLGLLAAVAVGGRMDHLRAVGFGTSGWAGAISGDAGLANGDMAVRGGVLRWQLTGVNLSGPRWRVTLGGSDWQVQGTGRLTPATLRVVGLSGLLDASALAEALGGLVAIEGGSVTLALPDGALQAGRIDGQARGLTTAEGRFDGPVSLIAGPDGWSVTAR
;
A
#
# COMPACT_ATOMS: atom_id res chain seq x y z
N MET A 1 1.41 -28.35 -30.38
CA MET A 1 1.79 -26.90 -30.28
C MET A 1 0.62 -25.91 -30.42
N ARG A 2 -0.40 -26.15 -31.26
CA ARG A 2 -1.51 -25.20 -31.47
C ARG A 2 -2.42 -24.95 -30.24
N VAL A 3 -2.58 -25.94 -29.36
CA VAL A 3 -3.42 -25.84 -28.15
C VAL A 3 -2.76 -25.01 -27.02
N LEU A 4 -1.42 -25.05 -26.90
CA LEU A 4 -0.69 -24.29 -25.88
C LEU A 4 -0.71 -22.78 -26.17
N VAL A 5 -0.64 -22.39 -27.44
CA VAL A 5 -0.75 -20.99 -27.89
C VAL A 5 -2.15 -20.45 -27.68
N LEU A 6 -3.19 -21.28 -27.84
CA LEU A 6 -4.57 -20.92 -27.54
C LEU A 6 -4.81 -20.74 -26.02
N ILE A 7 -4.22 -21.58 -25.17
CA ILE A 7 -4.31 -21.45 -23.70
C ILE A 7 -3.56 -20.20 -23.20
N LEU A 8 -2.37 -19.93 -23.73
CA LEU A 8 -1.60 -18.71 -23.40
C LEU A 8 -2.28 -17.45 -23.93
N GLY A 9 -2.85 -17.49 -25.14
CA GLY A 9 -3.62 -16.40 -25.72
C GLY A 9 -4.93 -16.13 -24.96
N LEU A 10 -5.62 -17.18 -24.50
CA LEU A 10 -6.81 -17.07 -23.66
C LEU A 10 -6.46 -16.53 -22.27
N GLY A 11 -5.37 -17.00 -21.66
CA GLY A 11 -4.87 -16.51 -20.36
C GLY A 11 -4.41 -15.05 -20.41
N LEU A 12 -3.72 -14.65 -21.47
CA LEU A 12 -3.35 -13.25 -21.73
C LEU A 12 -4.58 -12.39 -22.05
N GLY A 13 -5.57 -12.93 -22.77
CA GLY A 13 -6.86 -12.28 -23.03
C GLY A 13 -7.69 -12.09 -21.76
N LEU A 14 -7.68 -13.06 -20.84
CA LEU A 14 -8.33 -12.97 -19.54
C LEU A 14 -7.60 -11.99 -18.61
N LEU A 15 -6.27 -12.02 -18.58
CA LEU A 15 -5.45 -11.09 -17.80
C LEU A 15 -5.58 -9.66 -18.35
N ALA A 16 -5.69 -9.49 -19.67
CA ALA A 16 -5.97 -8.21 -20.30
C ALA A 16 -7.41 -7.75 -20.02
N ALA A 17 -8.40 -8.65 -20.03
CA ALA A 17 -9.78 -8.33 -19.67
C ALA A 17 -9.92 -7.94 -18.18
N VAL A 18 -9.17 -8.59 -17.29
CA VAL A 18 -9.05 -8.21 -15.87
C VAL A 18 -8.29 -6.89 -15.71
N ALA A 19 -7.28 -6.63 -16.52
CA ALA A 19 -6.53 -5.37 -16.50
C ALA A 19 -7.32 -4.17 -17.08
N VAL A 20 -8.25 -4.42 -18.01
CA VAL A 20 -8.99 -3.36 -18.74
C VAL A 20 -10.43 -3.18 -18.20
N GLY A 21 -11.02 -4.18 -17.54
CA GLY A 21 -12.36 -4.09 -16.97
C GLY A 21 -12.62 -4.94 -15.72
N GLY A 22 -11.58 -5.52 -15.11
CA GLY A 22 -11.67 -6.35 -13.91
C GLY A 22 -11.98 -5.53 -12.68
N ARG A 23 -13.28 -5.35 -12.43
CA ARG A 23 -13.83 -4.90 -11.15
C ARG A 23 -13.62 -5.98 -10.09
N MET A 24 -13.42 -5.59 -8.84
CA MET A 24 -13.26 -6.53 -7.73
C MET A 24 -14.43 -7.50 -7.60
N ASP A 25 -15.65 -7.10 -7.96
CA ASP A 25 -16.81 -8.00 -7.99
C ASP A 25 -16.65 -9.18 -8.95
N HIS A 26 -16.00 -8.97 -10.10
CA HIS A 26 -15.72 -10.06 -11.03
C HIS A 26 -14.69 -11.04 -10.44
N LEU A 27 -13.66 -10.52 -9.76
CA LEU A 27 -12.63 -11.35 -9.13
C LEU A 27 -13.21 -12.19 -7.97
N ARG A 28 -14.12 -11.62 -7.19
CA ARG A 28 -14.87 -12.34 -6.16
C ARG A 28 -15.77 -13.42 -6.75
N ALA A 29 -16.50 -13.10 -7.83
CA ALA A 29 -17.41 -14.02 -8.48
C ALA A 29 -16.70 -15.27 -9.05
N VAL A 30 -15.43 -15.14 -9.49
CA VAL A 30 -14.62 -16.26 -9.98
C VAL A 30 -13.81 -16.97 -8.88
N GLY A 31 -14.02 -16.62 -7.61
CA GLY A 31 -13.39 -17.29 -6.46
C GLY A 31 -11.92 -16.92 -6.24
N PHE A 32 -11.42 -15.85 -6.86
CA PHE A 32 -10.06 -15.37 -6.64
C PHE A 32 -9.99 -14.59 -5.32
N GLY A 33 -9.68 -15.30 -4.22
CA GLY A 33 -9.27 -14.72 -2.94
C GLY A 33 -10.41 -14.11 -2.11
N THR A 34 -11.02 -14.93 -1.24
CA THR A 34 -11.94 -14.53 -0.17
C THR A 34 -11.22 -14.00 1.08
N SER A 35 -9.95 -13.63 0.96
CA SER A 35 -9.20 -12.99 2.04
C SER A 35 -9.84 -11.67 2.45
N GLY A 36 -9.90 -11.40 3.76
CA GLY A 36 -10.68 -10.28 4.34
C GLY A 36 -10.40 -8.89 3.73
N TRP A 37 -9.19 -8.64 3.22
CA TRP A 37 -8.86 -7.37 2.56
C TRP A 37 -9.56 -7.19 1.20
N ALA A 38 -9.80 -8.28 0.45
CA ALA A 38 -10.48 -8.21 -0.84
C ALA A 38 -11.96 -7.85 -0.67
N GLY A 39 -12.55 -8.08 0.52
CA GLY A 39 -13.89 -7.62 0.90
C GLY A 39 -13.95 -6.14 1.31
N ALA A 40 -12.83 -5.54 1.72
CA ALA A 40 -12.75 -4.13 2.12
C ALA A 40 -12.67 -3.18 0.92
N ILE A 41 -12.22 -3.67 -0.24
CA ILE A 41 -12.19 -2.89 -1.49
C ILE A 41 -13.61 -2.77 -2.05
N SER A 42 -14.00 -1.63 -2.63
CA SER A 42 -15.32 -1.53 -3.25
C SER A 42 -15.44 -2.46 -4.47
N GLY A 43 -16.65 -2.97 -4.72
CA GLY A 43 -16.88 -3.93 -5.80
C GLY A 43 -16.59 -3.39 -7.20
N ASP A 44 -16.74 -2.08 -7.37
CA ASP A 44 -16.48 -1.32 -8.59
C ASP A 44 -15.02 -0.90 -8.79
N ALA A 45 -14.16 -1.04 -7.76
CA ALA A 45 -12.75 -0.70 -7.89
C ALA A 45 -12.05 -1.63 -8.90
N GLY A 46 -11.22 -1.02 -9.74
CA GLY A 46 -10.42 -1.74 -10.73
C GLY A 46 -9.03 -2.10 -10.21
N LEU A 47 -8.43 -3.14 -10.78
CA LEU A 47 -7.03 -3.48 -10.52
C LEU A 47 -6.06 -2.36 -10.97
N ALA A 48 -6.41 -1.68 -12.06
CA ALA A 48 -5.61 -0.60 -12.63
C ALA A 48 -5.76 0.73 -11.89
N ASN A 49 -6.91 1.01 -11.29
CA ASN A 49 -7.14 2.21 -10.50
C ASN A 49 -8.33 2.01 -9.56
N GLY A 50 -8.27 2.64 -8.41
CA GLY A 50 -9.36 2.61 -7.45
C GLY A 50 -8.99 3.33 -6.16
N ASP A 51 -9.95 3.33 -5.26
CA ASP A 51 -9.79 3.85 -3.92
C ASP A 51 -10.50 2.97 -2.90
N MET A 52 -10.06 3.08 -1.64
CA MET A 52 -10.59 2.32 -0.52
C MET A 52 -10.46 3.19 0.74
N ALA A 53 -11.56 3.28 1.48
CA ALA A 53 -11.52 3.85 2.83
C ALA A 53 -10.71 2.91 3.74
N VAL A 54 -9.75 3.47 4.46
CA VAL A 54 -8.99 2.77 5.51
C VAL A 54 -9.11 3.56 6.80
N ARG A 55 -8.70 2.97 7.92
CA ARG A 55 -8.75 3.65 9.21
C ARG A 55 -7.97 4.98 9.12
N GLY A 56 -8.68 6.10 9.28
CA GLY A 56 -8.09 7.44 9.29
C GLY A 56 -7.80 8.08 7.92
N GLY A 57 -8.19 7.46 6.79
CA GLY A 57 -7.94 8.07 5.48
C GLY A 57 -8.50 7.30 4.28
N VAL A 58 -8.10 7.74 3.09
CA VAL A 58 -8.43 7.10 1.81
C VAL A 58 -7.14 6.63 1.14
N LEU A 59 -7.07 5.33 0.88
CA LEU A 59 -6.07 4.72 0.01
C LEU A 59 -6.54 4.86 -1.44
N ARG A 60 -5.68 5.36 -2.32
CA ARG A 60 -5.88 5.43 -3.77
C ARG A 60 -4.73 4.75 -4.48
N TRP A 61 -5.00 4.05 -5.57
CA TRP A 61 -3.96 3.46 -6.42
C TRP A 61 -4.21 3.73 -7.89
N GLN A 62 -3.12 3.76 -8.66
CA GLN A 62 -3.15 3.89 -10.10
C GLN A 62 -1.98 3.13 -10.72
N LEU A 63 -2.25 2.24 -11.67
CA LEU A 63 -1.27 1.55 -12.48
C LEU A 63 -0.59 2.59 -13.39
N THR A 64 0.72 2.74 -13.21
CA THR A 64 1.55 3.73 -13.92
C THR A 64 2.33 3.11 -15.07
N GLY A 65 2.40 1.78 -15.14
CA GLY A 65 3.07 1.06 -16.21
C GLY A 65 3.33 -0.39 -15.85
N VAL A 66 3.81 -1.14 -16.85
CA VAL A 66 4.24 -2.53 -16.72
C VAL A 66 5.60 -2.66 -17.36
N ASN A 67 6.55 -3.29 -16.66
CA ASN A 67 7.89 -3.54 -17.20
C ASN A 67 8.33 -4.99 -16.90
N LEU A 68 9.58 -5.32 -17.19
CA LEU A 68 10.14 -6.66 -16.96
C LEU A 68 10.09 -7.12 -15.49
N SER A 69 9.99 -6.18 -14.54
CA SER A 69 9.82 -6.48 -13.11
C SER A 69 8.34 -6.56 -12.70
N GLY A 70 7.41 -6.49 -13.64
CA GLY A 70 5.97 -6.53 -13.41
C GLY A 70 5.28 -5.16 -13.41
N PRO A 71 3.99 -5.14 -13.05
CA PRO A 71 3.19 -3.93 -12.94
C PRO A 71 3.65 -3.01 -11.81
N ARG A 72 3.49 -1.71 -12.02
CA ARG A 72 3.88 -0.65 -11.07
C ARG A 72 2.69 0.27 -10.79
N TRP A 73 2.37 0.43 -9.51
CA TRP A 73 1.33 1.34 -9.07
C TRP A 73 1.92 2.57 -8.38
N ARG A 74 1.31 3.73 -8.62
CA ARG A 74 1.36 4.84 -7.67
C ARG A 74 0.31 4.57 -6.62
N VAL A 75 0.70 4.66 -5.36
CA VAL A 75 -0.17 4.48 -4.21
C VAL A 75 -0.14 5.77 -3.39
N THR A 76 -1.31 6.21 -2.98
CA THR A 76 -1.48 7.41 -2.16
C THR A 76 -2.39 7.06 -1.01
N LEU A 77 -2.00 7.43 0.20
CA LEU A 77 -2.81 7.28 1.40
C LEU A 77 -2.88 8.65 2.08
N GLY A 78 -4.07 9.16 2.36
CA GLY A 78 -4.20 10.46 3.01
C GLY A 78 -5.50 10.66 3.77
N GLY A 79 -5.44 11.55 4.76
CA GLY A 79 -6.56 12.03 5.55
C GLY A 79 -6.94 13.47 5.18
N SER A 80 -7.51 14.20 6.13
CA SER A 80 -7.91 15.61 5.97
C SER A 80 -6.75 16.56 5.74
N ASP A 81 -5.61 16.29 6.39
CA ASP A 81 -4.50 17.22 6.61
C ASP A 81 -3.12 16.55 6.44
N TRP A 82 -3.11 15.26 6.09
CA TRP A 82 -1.90 14.49 5.82
C TRP A 82 -2.07 13.64 4.56
N GLN A 83 -0.96 13.38 3.87
CA GLN A 83 -0.93 12.57 2.66
C GLN A 83 0.46 11.99 2.44
N VAL A 84 0.53 10.67 2.31
CA VAL A 84 1.71 9.92 1.94
C VAL A 84 1.50 9.31 0.56
N GLN A 85 2.54 9.29 -0.26
CA GLN A 85 2.55 8.62 -1.55
C GLN A 85 3.77 7.75 -1.71
N GLY A 86 3.66 6.72 -2.55
CA GLY A 86 4.77 5.83 -2.88
C GLY A 86 4.50 5.05 -4.17
N THR A 87 5.45 4.20 -4.51
CA THR A 87 5.37 3.31 -5.67
C THR A 87 5.26 1.85 -5.20
N GLY A 88 4.12 1.22 -5.48
CA GLY A 88 3.84 -0.17 -5.17
C GLY A 88 4.26 -1.13 -6.27
N ARG A 89 4.79 -2.29 -5.86
CA ARG A 89 5.03 -3.46 -6.70
C ARG A 89 4.50 -4.70 -6.00
N LEU A 90 3.75 -5.50 -6.74
CA LEU A 90 3.29 -6.81 -6.28
C LEU A 90 4.36 -7.86 -6.55
N THR A 91 4.58 -8.73 -5.57
CA THR A 91 5.18 -10.04 -5.73
C THR A 91 4.08 -11.10 -5.50
N PRO A 92 4.34 -12.39 -5.74
CA PRO A 92 3.32 -13.43 -5.50
C PRO A 92 2.75 -13.46 -4.08
N ALA A 93 3.47 -12.95 -3.07
CA ALA A 93 3.06 -13.01 -1.67
C ALA A 93 2.97 -11.64 -0.97
N THR A 94 3.54 -10.59 -1.54
CA THR A 94 3.65 -9.28 -0.86
C THR A 94 3.38 -8.10 -1.78
N LEU A 95 2.89 -7.00 -1.20
CA LEU A 95 2.93 -5.67 -1.79
C LEU A 95 4.08 -4.90 -1.16
N ARG A 96 5.07 -4.53 -1.98
CA ARG A 96 6.17 -3.66 -1.54
C ARG A 96 5.96 -2.25 -2.08
N VAL A 97 5.85 -1.29 -1.19
CA VAL A 97 5.76 0.15 -1.49
C VAL A 97 7.10 0.79 -1.17
N VAL A 98 7.65 1.57 -2.11
CA VAL A 98 8.94 2.25 -1.96
C VAL A 98 8.85 3.71 -2.38
N GLY A 99 9.86 4.50 -2.02
CA GLY A 99 9.92 5.91 -2.37
C GLY A 99 8.79 6.69 -1.69
N LEU A 100 8.55 6.36 -0.42
CA LEU A 100 7.55 7.05 0.39
C LEU A 100 7.93 8.52 0.51
N SER A 101 6.94 9.40 0.38
CA SER A 101 7.09 10.85 0.52
C SER A 101 5.77 11.48 0.92
N GLY A 102 5.83 12.64 1.58
CA GLY A 102 4.66 13.44 1.94
C GLY A 102 4.58 13.75 3.43
N LEU A 103 3.38 13.98 3.93
CA LEU A 103 3.10 14.27 5.33
C LEU A 103 2.33 13.11 5.93
N LEU A 104 2.77 12.65 7.10
CA LEU A 104 2.13 11.59 7.85
C LEU A 104 1.74 12.12 9.23
N ASP A 105 0.47 11.95 9.59
CA ASP A 105 0.07 12.01 10.98
C ASP A 105 0.54 10.75 11.68
N ALA A 106 1.38 10.89 12.71
CA ALA A 106 1.97 9.76 13.42
C ALA A 106 0.90 8.88 14.09
N SER A 107 -0.26 9.46 14.44
CA SER A 107 -1.39 8.71 15.01
C SER A 107 -2.00 7.69 14.03
N ALA A 108 -1.79 7.89 12.72
CA ALA A 108 -2.19 6.93 11.69
C ALA A 108 -1.35 5.64 11.73
N LEU A 109 -0.16 5.65 12.36
CA LEU A 109 0.68 4.46 12.54
C LEU A 109 0.37 3.72 13.84
N ALA A 110 0.18 4.46 14.92
CA ALA A 110 -0.15 3.93 16.24
C ALA A 110 -0.85 5.00 17.08
N GLU A 111 -1.89 4.62 17.82
CA GLU A 111 -2.68 5.54 18.64
C GLU A 111 -1.86 6.26 19.73
N ALA A 112 -0.74 5.65 20.16
CA ALA A 112 0.17 6.23 21.15
C ALA A 112 1.11 7.30 20.57
N LEU A 113 1.12 7.50 19.24
CA LEU A 113 1.90 8.51 18.57
C LEU A 113 1.02 9.70 18.20
N GLY A 114 1.59 10.90 18.22
CA GLY A 114 0.90 12.11 17.76
C GLY A 114 1.86 13.08 17.09
N GLY A 115 1.33 14.03 16.33
CA GLY A 115 2.13 15.02 15.59
C GLY A 115 2.38 14.61 14.14
N LEU A 116 3.19 15.43 13.43
CA LEU A 116 3.41 15.26 12.00
C LEU A 116 4.83 14.82 11.70
N VAL A 117 4.96 13.95 10.70
CA VAL A 117 6.24 13.53 10.13
C VAL A 117 6.25 13.85 8.64
N ALA A 118 7.16 14.74 8.23
CA ALA A 118 7.46 14.97 6.82
C ALA A 118 8.37 13.84 6.33
N ILE A 119 7.80 12.93 5.53
CA ILE A 119 8.51 11.77 4.99
C ILE A 119 9.39 12.20 3.83
N GLU A 120 10.68 11.87 3.95
CA GLU A 120 11.71 12.11 2.92
C GLU A 120 12.06 10.82 2.17
N GLY A 121 11.79 9.65 2.77
CA GLY A 121 12.02 8.36 2.15
C GLY A 121 11.48 7.20 2.98
N GLY A 122 11.48 6.01 2.38
CA GLY A 122 11.10 4.81 3.09
C GLY A 122 10.55 3.71 2.20
N SER A 123 10.24 2.58 2.84
CA SER A 123 9.56 1.46 2.23
C SER A 123 8.72 0.69 3.23
N VAL A 124 7.63 0.12 2.75
CA VAL A 124 6.72 -0.74 3.51
C VAL A 124 6.45 -2.01 2.70
N THR A 125 6.40 -3.16 3.38
CA THR A 125 6.05 -4.46 2.82
C THR A 125 4.83 -4.99 3.55
N LEU A 126 3.77 -5.26 2.80
CA LEU A 126 2.53 -5.86 3.29
C LEU A 126 2.40 -7.28 2.76
N ALA A 127 1.91 -8.20 3.58
CA ALA A 127 1.49 -9.53 3.17
C ALA A 127 0.19 -9.43 2.38
N LEU A 128 0.08 -10.14 1.26
CA LEU A 128 -1.15 -10.14 0.45
C LEU A 128 -2.30 -11.00 0.99
N PRO A 129 -2.12 -12.05 1.81
CA PRO A 129 -3.27 -12.80 2.32
C PRO A 129 -4.16 -11.99 3.26
N ASP A 130 -3.60 -11.06 4.03
CA ASP A 130 -4.28 -10.37 5.12
C ASP A 130 -3.99 -8.86 5.17
N GLY A 131 -3.10 -8.35 4.32
CA GLY A 131 -2.66 -6.96 4.36
C GLY A 131 -1.72 -6.66 5.53
N ALA A 132 -1.25 -7.68 6.26
CA ALA A 132 -0.45 -7.48 7.46
C ALA A 132 0.89 -6.82 7.13
N LEU A 133 1.27 -5.83 7.94
CA LEU A 133 2.57 -5.18 7.85
C LEU A 133 3.66 -6.17 8.22
N GLN A 134 4.50 -6.55 7.26
CA GLN A 134 5.64 -7.47 7.49
C GLN A 134 6.92 -6.71 7.86
N ALA A 135 7.14 -5.58 7.20
CA ALA A 135 8.31 -4.73 7.43
C ALA A 135 7.99 -3.30 7.00
N GLY A 136 8.57 -2.33 7.69
CA GLY A 136 8.37 -0.92 7.41
C GLY A 136 9.54 -0.10 7.91
N ARG A 137 10.00 0.83 7.08
CA ARG A 137 10.94 1.87 7.46
C ARG A 137 10.51 3.18 6.81
N ILE A 138 10.37 4.22 7.60
CA ILE A 138 10.07 5.57 7.15
C ILE A 138 11.12 6.49 7.74
N ASP A 139 11.73 7.32 6.89
CA ASP A 139 12.73 8.29 7.27
C ASP A 139 12.18 9.69 6.94
N GLY A 140 12.34 10.64 7.87
CA GLY A 140 11.78 11.97 7.71
C GLY A 140 12.08 12.95 8.83
N GLN A 141 11.35 14.06 8.84
CA GLN A 141 11.45 15.13 9.85
C GLN A 141 10.18 15.18 10.69
N ALA A 142 10.32 14.98 11.99
CA ALA A 142 9.27 15.14 12.97
C ALA A 142 9.04 16.62 13.31
N ARG A 143 7.76 16.99 13.41
CA ARG A 143 7.29 18.26 13.96
C ARG A 143 6.25 18.00 15.03
N GLY A 144 6.64 18.19 16.29
CA GLY A 144 5.82 17.96 17.47
C GLY A 144 5.44 16.49 17.66
N LEU A 145 6.34 15.56 17.29
CA LEU A 145 6.11 14.13 17.45
C LEU A 145 6.04 13.81 18.93
N THR A 146 4.93 13.25 19.39
CA THR A 146 4.77 12.79 20.76
C THR A 146 4.90 11.27 20.81
N THR A 147 5.75 10.78 21.70
CA THR A 147 5.95 9.36 22.00
C THR A 147 5.79 9.10 23.50
N ALA A 148 5.90 7.85 23.95
CA ALA A 148 5.89 7.52 25.36
C ALA A 148 7.06 8.15 26.14
N GLU A 149 8.18 8.41 25.44
CA GLU A 149 9.40 8.99 26.00
C GLU A 149 9.37 10.53 26.05
N GLY A 150 8.43 11.17 25.36
CA GLY A 150 8.25 12.63 25.37
C GLY A 150 7.95 13.22 24.00
N ARG A 151 8.20 14.52 23.87
CA ARG A 151 8.02 15.26 22.61
C ARG A 151 9.34 15.44 21.88
N PHE A 152 9.33 15.20 20.57
CA PHE A 152 10.49 15.28 19.69
C PHE A 152 10.21 16.14 18.45
N ASP A 153 11.24 16.89 18.05
CA ASP A 153 11.30 17.70 16.84
C ASP A 153 12.66 17.42 16.16
N GLY A 154 12.68 17.18 14.85
CA GLY A 154 13.92 16.90 14.10
C GLY A 154 13.91 15.58 13.33
N PRO A 155 15.08 15.08 12.88
CA PRO A 155 15.16 13.90 12.03
C PRO A 155 14.79 12.62 12.80
N VAL A 156 13.92 11.81 12.20
CA VAL A 156 13.42 10.56 12.78
C VAL A 156 13.47 9.41 11.80
N SER A 157 13.59 8.20 12.35
CA SER A 157 13.29 6.93 11.67
C SER A 157 12.14 6.25 12.39
N LEU A 158 11.16 5.78 11.63
CA LEU A 158 10.08 4.93 12.11
C LEU A 158 10.32 3.53 11.55
N ILE A 159 10.38 2.53 12.42
CA ILE A 159 10.66 1.14 12.03
C ILE A 159 9.53 0.25 12.56
N ALA A 160 8.90 -0.50 11.67
CA ALA A 160 7.90 -1.48 12.04
C ALA A 160 8.56 -2.75 12.57
N GLY A 161 8.14 -3.17 13.76
CA GLY A 161 8.54 -4.40 14.43
C GLY A 161 7.32 -5.23 14.87
N PRO A 162 7.55 -6.35 15.58
CA PRO A 162 6.49 -7.25 16.02
C PRO A 162 5.48 -6.59 16.98
N ASP A 163 5.93 -5.61 17.77
CA ASP A 163 5.11 -4.90 18.76
C ASP A 163 4.53 -3.57 18.22
N GLY A 164 4.65 -3.32 16.92
CA GLY A 164 4.19 -2.09 16.26
C GLY A 164 5.32 -1.21 15.75
N TRP A 165 5.05 0.09 15.63
CA TRP A 165 6.02 1.07 15.15
C TRP A 165 6.89 1.60 16.28
N SER A 166 8.21 1.50 16.09
CA SER A 166 9.22 2.13 16.94
C SER A 166 9.71 3.43 16.30
N VAL A 167 10.04 4.42 17.14
CA VAL A 167 10.57 5.71 16.73
C VAL A 167 12.01 5.83 17.20
N THR A 168 12.90 6.27 16.32
CA THR A 168 14.30 6.55 16.66
C THR A 168 14.68 7.95 16.16
N ALA A 169 15.02 8.83 17.09
CA ALA A 169 15.65 10.11 16.78
C ALA A 169 17.03 9.88 16.17
N ARG A 170 17.40 10.70 15.18
CA ARG A 170 18.74 10.67 14.56
C ARG A 170 19.61 11.83 14.97
#